data_AF-A0A1G0ZUV3-F1
#
_entry.id   AF-A0A1G0ZUV3-F1
#
_cell.length_a   1.000
_cell.length_b   1.000
_cell.length_c   1.000
_cell.angle_alpha   90.00
_cell.angle_beta   90.00
_cell.angle_gamma   90.00
#
_symmetry.space_group_name_H-M   'P 1'
#
loop_
_entity.id
_entity.type
_entity.pdbx_description
1 polymer ?
#
loop_
_entity_poly.entity_id
_entity_poly.type
_entity_poly.pdbx_seq_one_letter_code
_entity_poly.pdbx_strand_id
1 'polypeptide(L)'
;MRRGVYALGSPYASVQPHPFAVAGALRKASYVSLQSALSHYGMIPEYVPAVTCVTTNRPEEFDTPLGRFLFRHVATVRFFGFREIEVSPDQHALIATPAKALVDLLYLTAHSDNPEYLRELRLTRPDTLTSHDLRIAAGEMRSGKVERSVERLIAIWQREEVLE
;
A
#
# COMPACT_ATOMS: atom_id res chain seq x y z
N MET A 1 11.18 11.11 17.43
CA MET A 1 9.80 10.56 17.31
C MET A 1 8.76 11.64 17.61
N ARG A 2 7.47 11.37 17.35
CA ARG A 2 6.35 12.28 17.60
C ARG A 2 5.94 12.27 19.07
N ARG A 3 5.45 13.41 19.59
CA ARG A 3 4.81 13.47 20.92
C ARG A 3 3.80 12.34 21.11
N GLY A 4 4.01 11.51 22.13
CA GLY A 4 3.14 10.38 22.48
C GLY A 4 3.53 9.04 21.84
N VAL A 5 4.59 8.99 21.01
CA VAL A 5 5.13 7.75 20.44
C VAL A 5 6.63 7.73 20.72
N TYR A 6 7.07 6.73 21.48
CA TYR A 6 8.47 6.56 21.86
C TYR A 6 8.86 5.10 21.61
N ALA A 7 10.07 4.89 21.09
CA ALA A 7 10.69 3.58 21.04
C ALA A 7 11.91 3.58 21.94
N LEU A 8 12.12 2.46 22.63
CA LEU A 8 13.34 2.21 23.36
C LEU A 8 14.49 2.04 22.35
N GLY A 9 15.58 2.76 22.56
CA GLY A 9 16.79 2.60 21.77
C GLY A 9 17.55 1.35 22.20
N SER A 10 18.35 0.80 21.28
CA SER A 10 19.36 -0.21 21.63
C SER A 10 20.32 0.36 22.69
N PRO A 11 20.71 -0.40 23.74
CA PRO A 11 20.54 -1.85 23.93
C PRO A 11 19.28 -2.29 24.70
N TYR A 12 18.38 -1.37 25.06
CA TYR A 12 17.26 -1.68 25.97
C TYR A 12 16.02 -2.28 25.27
N ALA A 13 16.02 -2.31 23.94
CA ALA A 13 14.95 -2.94 23.16
C ALA A 13 15.23 -4.43 22.95
N SER A 14 14.42 -5.28 23.56
CA SER A 14 14.46 -6.74 23.37
C SER A 14 13.86 -7.19 22.03
N VAL A 15 12.96 -6.38 21.45
CA VAL A 15 12.30 -6.64 20.17
C VAL A 15 12.39 -5.38 19.32
N GLN A 16 12.90 -5.51 18.10
CA GLN A 16 12.86 -4.41 17.14
C GLN A 16 11.44 -4.25 16.60
N PRO A 17 10.87 -3.04 16.65
CA PRO A 17 9.52 -2.83 16.16
C PRO A 17 9.49 -2.95 14.63
N HIS A 18 8.54 -3.71 14.12
CA HIS A 18 8.32 -3.87 12.69
C HIS A 18 7.92 -2.51 12.09
N PRO A 19 8.50 -2.07 10.95
CA PRO A 19 8.22 -0.76 10.38
C PRO A 19 6.73 -0.47 10.17
N PHE A 20 5.93 -1.46 9.77
CA PHE A 20 4.49 -1.29 9.59
C PHE A 20 3.74 -1.00 10.90
N ALA A 21 4.14 -1.64 12.01
CA ALA A 21 3.58 -1.36 13.32
C ALA A 21 3.96 0.06 13.79
N VAL A 22 5.21 0.47 13.55
CA VAL A 22 5.68 1.84 13.82
C VAL A 22 4.84 2.87 13.06
N ALA A 23 4.52 2.62 11.79
CA ALA A 23 3.71 3.53 10.98
C ALA A 23 2.32 3.76 11.58
N GLY A 24 1.64 2.68 12.02
CA GLY A 24 0.35 2.77 12.70
C GLY A 24 0.42 3.48 14.06
N ALA A 25 1.54 3.33 14.79
CA ALA A 25 1.77 4.05 16.02
C ALA A 25 1.98 5.56 15.78
N LEU A 26 2.74 5.94 14.75
CA LEU A 26 3.01 7.34 14.40
C LEU A 26 1.74 8.11 14.01
N ARG A 27 0.81 7.45 13.32
CA ARG A 27 -0.45 8.03 12.86
C ARG A 27 -1.60 7.03 13.02
N LYS A 28 -2.58 7.44 13.83
CA LYS A 28 -3.89 6.76 13.89
C LYS A 28 -4.71 7.08 12.64
N ALA A 29 -5.71 6.24 12.36
CA ALA A 29 -6.55 6.33 11.16
C ALA A 29 -5.70 6.36 9.87
N SER A 30 -4.77 5.41 9.79
CA SER A 30 -3.99 5.13 8.59
C SER A 30 -3.73 3.63 8.46
N TYR A 31 -3.50 3.19 7.24
CA TYR A 31 -3.09 1.83 6.92
C TYR A 31 -1.92 1.85 5.95
N VAL A 32 -1.08 0.82 5.99
CA VAL A 32 0.04 0.61 5.06
C VAL A 32 -0.54 0.25 3.69
N SER A 33 -0.13 0.96 2.64
CA SER A 33 -0.66 0.79 1.28
C SER A 33 0.44 1.09 0.24
N LEU A 34 0.04 1.33 -1.01
CA LEU A 34 0.92 1.71 -2.11
C LEU A 34 2.08 0.71 -2.29
N GLN A 35 3.28 1.18 -2.64
CA GLN A 35 4.43 0.32 -2.87
C GLN A 35 4.75 -0.57 -1.66
N SER A 36 4.55 -0.08 -0.42
CA SER A 36 4.85 -0.87 0.77
C SER A 36 3.95 -2.09 0.93
N ALA A 37 2.65 -1.96 0.67
CA ALA A 37 1.73 -3.10 0.70
C ALA A 37 1.93 -4.02 -0.52
N LEU A 38 2.17 -3.45 -1.70
CA LEU A 38 2.47 -4.24 -2.90
C LEU A 38 3.73 -5.10 -2.71
N SER A 39 4.79 -4.52 -2.14
CA SER A 39 6.03 -5.24 -1.81
C SER A 39 5.78 -6.31 -0.75
N HIS A 40 4.96 -6.04 0.27
CA HIS A 40 4.56 -7.03 1.27
C HIS A 40 3.86 -8.27 0.66
N TYR A 41 3.10 -8.08 -0.42
CA TYR A 41 2.47 -9.18 -1.17
C TYR A 41 3.31 -9.73 -2.32
N GLY A 42 4.56 -9.30 -2.48
CA GLY A 42 5.44 -9.74 -3.57
C GLY A 42 4.99 -9.29 -4.97
N MET A 43 4.16 -8.25 -5.06
CA MET A 43 3.64 -7.75 -6.34
C MET A 43 4.60 -6.84 -7.10
N ILE A 44 5.64 -6.34 -6.42
CA ILE A 44 6.69 -5.52 -7.01
C ILE A 44 8.07 -6.06 -6.59
N PRO A 45 9.04 -6.18 -7.51
CA PRO A 45 10.40 -6.61 -7.18
C PRO A 45 11.25 -5.50 -6.54
N GLU A 46 10.85 -4.23 -6.67
CA GLU A 46 11.65 -3.10 -6.22
C GLU A 46 11.72 -3.01 -4.69
N TYR A 47 12.91 -2.64 -4.21
CA TYR A 47 13.09 -2.28 -2.81
C TYR A 47 12.35 -0.98 -2.50
N VAL A 48 11.54 -0.98 -1.43
CA VAL A 48 10.75 0.17 -0.99
C VAL A 48 11.43 0.82 0.22
N PRO A 49 12.12 1.97 0.05
CA PRO A 49 12.94 2.56 1.12
C PRO A 49 12.13 3.27 2.21
N ALA A 50 10.85 3.52 1.99
CA ALA A 50 9.98 4.22 2.93
C ALA A 50 8.65 3.49 3.09
N VAL A 51 8.19 3.34 4.33
CA VAL A 51 6.86 2.78 4.59
C VAL A 51 5.82 3.83 4.23
N THR A 52 5.02 3.51 3.22
CA THR A 52 3.99 4.40 2.71
C THR A 52 2.62 3.96 3.19
N CYS A 53 1.90 4.90 3.78
CA CYS A 53 0.58 4.72 4.35
C CYS A 53 -0.42 5.68 3.72
N VAL A 54 -1.67 5.27 3.76
CA VAL A 54 -2.82 6.10 3.38
C VAL A 54 -3.57 6.51 4.64
N THR A 55 -3.97 7.77 4.73
CA THR A 55 -4.71 8.33 5.87
C THR A 55 -5.84 9.25 5.42
N THR A 56 -6.87 9.41 6.25
CA THR A 56 -7.89 10.45 6.08
C THR A 56 -7.47 11.80 6.67
N ASN A 57 -6.35 11.86 7.37
CA ASN A 57 -5.79 13.09 7.93
C ASN A 57 -4.89 13.82 6.92
N ARG A 58 -4.32 14.96 7.32
CA ARG A 58 -3.36 15.69 6.49
C ARG A 58 -2.14 14.81 6.10
N PRO A 59 -1.61 14.95 4.87
CA PRO A 59 -0.37 14.30 4.48
C PRO A 59 0.78 14.72 5.39
N GLU A 60 1.66 13.79 5.74
CA GLU A 60 2.83 14.04 6.57
C GLU A 60 3.97 13.08 6.23
N GLU A 61 5.20 13.50 6.52
CA GLU A 61 6.38 12.65 6.42
C GLU A 61 7.10 12.63 7.77
N PHE A 62 7.59 11.45 8.15
CA PHE A 62 8.42 11.29 9.34
C PHE A 62 9.74 10.64 8.93
N ASP A 63 10.82 11.33 9.25
CA ASP A 63 12.15 10.73 9.26
C ASP A 63 12.49 10.36 10.71
N THR A 64 12.79 9.09 10.94
CA THR A 64 13.09 8.56 12.27
C THR A 64 14.26 7.59 12.20
N PRO A 65 14.95 7.33 13.32
CA PRO A 65 15.98 6.30 13.37
C PRO A 65 15.49 4.88 12.99
N LEU A 66 14.18 4.64 12.99
CA LEU A 66 13.57 3.36 12.60
C LEU A 66 13.19 3.30 11.12
N GLY A 67 13.45 4.36 10.36
CA GLY A 67 13.12 4.47 8.95
C GLY A 67 12.27 5.69 8.60
N ARG A 68 11.98 5.81 7.31
CA ARG A 68 11.17 6.88 6.72
C ARG A 68 9.72 6.42 6.53
N PHE A 69 8.77 7.27 6.95
CA PHE A 69 7.34 7.00 6.89
C PHE A 69 6.63 8.12 6.13
N LEU A 70 5.85 7.75 5.12
CA LEU A 70 5.12 8.68 4.25
C LEU A 70 3.62 8.47 4.43
N PHE A 71 2.87 9.53 4.68
CA PHE A 71 1.42 9.49 4.82
C PHE A 71 0.76 10.29 3.70
N ARG A 72 -0.02 9.59 2.87
CA ARG A 72 -0.76 10.17 1.75
C ARG A 72 -2.22 10.31 2.11
N HIS A 73 -2.81 11.46 1.80
CA HIS A 73 -4.21 11.72 2.11
C HIS A 73 -5.16 11.09 1.08
N VAL A 74 -6.24 10.48 1.55
CA VAL A 74 -7.42 10.13 0.75
C VAL A 74 -8.69 10.60 1.46
N ALA A 75 -9.72 10.89 0.68
CA ALA A 75 -11.04 11.18 1.23
C ALA A 75 -11.58 9.96 1.99
N THR A 76 -12.36 10.20 3.05
CA THR A 76 -12.95 9.15 3.90
C THR A 76 -13.74 8.09 3.11
N VAL A 77 -14.41 8.50 2.03
CA VAL A 77 -15.15 7.59 1.14
C VAL A 77 -14.26 6.58 0.40
N ARG A 78 -12.93 6.77 0.40
CA ARG A 78 -11.92 5.88 -0.23
C ARG A 78 -11.07 5.15 0.82
N PHE A 79 -11.44 5.22 2.09
CA PHE A 79 -10.76 4.61 3.22
C PHE A 79 -11.39 3.25 3.56
N PHE A 80 -11.12 2.25 2.72
CA PHE A 80 -11.68 0.88 2.80
C PHE A 80 -10.60 -0.16 2.46
N GLY A 81 -10.97 -1.45 2.49
CA GLY A 81 -10.15 -2.50 1.86
C GLY A 81 -8.81 -2.75 2.54
N PHE A 82 -8.74 -2.64 3.86
CA PHE A 82 -7.55 -2.98 4.66
C PHE A 82 -7.95 -3.90 5.81
N ARG A 83 -6.99 -4.65 6.35
CA ARG A 83 -7.17 -5.57 7.47
C ARG A 83 -6.02 -5.49 8.45
N GLU A 84 -6.27 -5.84 9.69
CA GLU A 84 -5.22 -6.01 10.68
C GLU A 84 -4.48 -7.33 10.42
N ILE A 85 -3.15 -7.27 10.40
CA ILE A 85 -2.25 -8.40 10.16
C ILE A 85 -1.16 -8.39 11.23
N GLU A 86 -0.86 -9.54 11.80
CA GLU A 86 0.33 -9.74 12.63
C GLU A 86 1.57 -9.74 11.73
N VAL A 87 2.43 -8.74 11.87
CA VAL A 87 3.62 -8.50 11.03
C VAL A 87 4.92 -9.00 11.67
N SER A 88 4.89 -9.27 12.97
CA SER A 88 5.96 -9.80 13.80
C SER A 88 5.31 -10.28 15.11
N PRO A 89 5.93 -11.19 15.90
CA PRO A 89 5.34 -11.65 17.16
C PRO A 89 4.83 -10.49 18.03
N ASP A 90 3.54 -10.53 18.37
CA ASP A 90 2.82 -9.51 19.16
C ASP A 90 2.75 -8.10 18.54
N GLN A 91 3.05 -7.97 17.24
CA GLN A 91 3.02 -6.70 16.51
C GLN A 91 2.04 -6.75 15.36
N HIS A 92 1.06 -5.84 15.40
CA HIS A 92 -0.02 -5.78 14.43
C HIS A 92 0.06 -4.49 13.61
N ALA A 93 -0.37 -4.55 12.35
CA ALA A 93 -0.50 -3.40 11.48
C ALA A 93 -1.74 -3.51 10.60
N LEU A 94 -2.38 -2.36 10.32
CA LEU A 94 -3.40 -2.26 9.28
C LEU A 94 -2.72 -2.21 7.91
N ILE A 95 -3.01 -3.18 7.06
CA ILE A 95 -2.43 -3.29 5.71
C ILE A 95 -3.56 -3.38 4.69
N ALA A 96 -3.46 -2.60 3.61
CA ALA A 96 -4.34 -2.69 2.45
C ALA A 96 -4.37 -4.11 1.90
N THR A 97 -5.51 -4.60 1.43
CA THR A 97 -5.55 -5.84 0.63
C THR A 97 -4.78 -5.67 -0.68
N PRO A 98 -4.36 -6.75 -1.36
CA PRO A 98 -3.65 -6.63 -2.64
C PRO A 98 -4.42 -5.77 -3.66
N ALA A 99 -5.75 -5.97 -3.76
CA ALA A 99 -6.61 -5.17 -4.61
C ALA A 99 -6.61 -3.69 -4.21
N LYS A 100 -6.73 -3.41 -2.90
CA LYS A 100 -6.76 -2.03 -2.38
C LYS A 100 -5.43 -1.31 -2.60
N ALA A 101 -4.31 -1.97 -2.31
CA ALA A 101 -2.97 -1.41 -2.48
C ALA A 101 -2.72 -0.97 -3.92
N LEU A 102 -3.20 -1.78 -4.88
CA LEU A 102 -3.10 -1.47 -6.30
C LEU A 102 -3.97 -0.28 -6.70
N VAL A 103 -5.26 -0.26 -6.32
CA VAL A 103 -6.13 0.87 -6.68
C VAL A 103 -5.75 2.17 -5.98
N ASP A 104 -5.15 2.11 -4.79
CA ASP A 104 -4.55 3.27 -4.12
C ASP A 104 -3.39 3.84 -4.91
N LEU A 105 -2.49 2.97 -5.41
CA LEU A 105 -1.35 3.38 -6.24
C LEU A 105 -1.84 4.07 -7.51
N LEU A 106 -2.79 3.44 -8.21
CA LEU A 106 -3.36 4.01 -9.42
C LEU A 106 -4.09 5.34 -9.13
N TYR A 107 -4.79 5.44 -8.00
CA TYR A 107 -5.48 6.68 -7.64
C TYR A 107 -4.51 7.83 -7.34
N LEU A 108 -3.46 7.57 -6.55
CA LEU A 108 -2.52 8.59 -6.08
C LEU A 108 -1.40 8.92 -7.07
N THR A 109 -1.20 8.11 -8.12
CA THR A 109 -0.27 8.40 -9.21
C THR A 109 -0.95 9.14 -10.36
N ALA A 110 -0.35 10.25 -10.81
CA ALA A 110 -0.82 10.98 -11.98
C ALA A 110 -0.63 10.14 -13.25
N HIS A 111 -1.57 10.26 -14.21
CA HIS A 111 -1.52 9.54 -15.49
C HIS A 111 -1.39 8.01 -15.37
N SER A 112 -1.87 7.43 -14.26
CA SER A 112 -1.84 5.99 -14.00
C SER A 112 -2.60 5.15 -15.03
N ASP A 113 -3.48 5.78 -15.82
CA ASP A 113 -4.19 5.12 -16.90
C ASP A 113 -3.31 4.93 -18.14
N ASN A 114 -2.15 5.56 -18.24
CA ASN A 114 -1.23 5.34 -19.36
C ASN A 114 -0.76 3.87 -19.43
N PRO A 115 -1.00 3.15 -20.56
CA PRO A 115 -0.56 1.77 -20.72
C PRO A 115 0.95 1.56 -20.56
N GLU A 116 1.78 2.51 -21.00
CA GLU A 116 3.23 2.39 -20.85
C GLU A 116 3.63 2.41 -19.38
N TYR A 117 3.08 3.35 -18.60
CA TYR A 117 3.28 3.40 -17.15
C TYR A 117 2.86 2.10 -16.47
N LEU A 118 1.71 1.53 -16.85
CA LEU A 118 1.23 0.27 -16.28
C LEU A 118 2.18 -0.91 -16.56
N ARG A 119 2.80 -0.95 -17.75
CA ARG A 119 3.81 -1.96 -18.09
C ARG A 119 5.12 -1.73 -17.34
N GLU A 120 5.53 -0.48 -17.15
CA GLU A 120 6.74 -0.12 -16.40
C GLU A 120 6.68 -0.57 -14.94
N LEU A 121 5.48 -0.64 -14.34
CA LEU A 121 5.31 -1.10 -12.97
C LEU A 121 5.66 -2.59 -12.76
N ARG A 122 5.76 -3.39 -13.84
CA ARG A 122 6.14 -4.82 -13.81
C ARG A 122 5.42 -5.59 -12.71
N LEU A 123 4.12 -5.34 -12.56
CA LEU A 123 3.33 -5.88 -11.46
C LEU A 123 3.14 -7.39 -11.64
N THR A 124 3.59 -8.14 -10.64
CA THR A 124 3.25 -9.56 -10.52
C THR A 124 1.87 -9.69 -9.91
N ARG A 125 0.99 -10.44 -10.56
CA ARG A 125 -0.33 -10.76 -10.03
C ARG A 125 -0.22 -11.90 -9.00
N PRO A 126 -0.61 -11.70 -7.73
CA PRO A 126 -0.62 -12.78 -6.76
C PRO A 126 -1.85 -13.67 -6.98
N ASP A 127 -1.74 -14.98 -6.70
CA ASP A 127 -2.83 -15.96 -6.88
C ASP A 127 -4.11 -15.60 -6.11
N THR A 128 -3.94 -14.89 -5.00
CA THR A 128 -5.04 -14.44 -4.14
C THR A 128 -5.85 -13.27 -4.73
N LEU A 129 -5.38 -12.65 -5.82
CA LEU A 129 -6.00 -11.47 -6.43
C LEU A 129 -6.77 -11.84 -7.70
N THR A 130 -8.09 -11.79 -7.62
CA THR A 130 -8.95 -12.00 -8.79
C THR A 130 -9.24 -10.70 -9.52
N SER A 131 -9.53 -10.78 -10.82
CA SER A 131 -10.00 -9.64 -11.60
C SER A 131 -11.34 -9.08 -11.08
N HIS A 132 -12.14 -9.93 -10.39
CA HIS A 132 -13.38 -9.51 -9.76
C HIS A 132 -13.11 -8.58 -8.55
N ASP A 133 -12.19 -8.97 -7.68
CA ASP A 133 -11.80 -8.18 -6.51
C ASP A 133 -11.24 -6.81 -6.92
N LEU A 134 -10.46 -6.77 -8.00
CA LEU A 134 -9.94 -5.51 -8.54
C LEU A 134 -11.03 -4.58 -9.07
N ARG A 135 -12.04 -5.11 -9.76
CA ARG A 135 -13.16 -4.31 -10.24
C ARG A 135 -14.00 -3.75 -9.10
N ILE A 136 -14.25 -4.56 -8.06
CA ILE A 136 -14.95 -4.10 -6.86
C ILE A 136 -14.16 -2.95 -6.21
N ALA A 137 -12.86 -3.16 -5.95
CA ALA A 137 -12.01 -2.14 -5.35
C ALA A 137 -11.93 -0.86 -6.22
N ALA A 138 -11.87 -1.00 -7.55
CA ALA A 138 -11.86 0.14 -8.46
C ALA A 138 -13.18 0.94 -8.42
N GLY A 139 -14.32 0.25 -8.39
CA GLY A 139 -15.64 0.89 -8.28
C GLY A 139 -15.82 1.61 -6.94
N GLU A 140 -15.34 1.03 -5.85
CA GLU A 140 -15.35 1.68 -4.53
C GLU A 140 -14.49 2.95 -4.48
N MET A 141 -13.45 3.07 -5.30
CA MET A 141 -12.64 4.30 -5.39
C MET A 141 -13.39 5.48 -6.02
N ARG A 142 -14.50 5.24 -6.73
CA ARG A 142 -15.32 6.26 -7.43
C ARG A 142 -14.45 7.18 -8.30
N SER A 143 -13.65 6.58 -9.17
CA SER A 143 -12.68 7.29 -10.00
C SER A 143 -12.56 6.62 -11.37
N GLY A 144 -13.08 7.28 -12.41
CA GLY A 144 -13.01 6.76 -13.78
C GLY A 144 -11.57 6.54 -14.27
N LYS A 145 -10.57 7.28 -13.74
CA LYS A 145 -9.15 7.02 -14.01
C LYS A 145 -8.74 5.64 -13.50
N VAL A 146 -9.12 5.30 -12.26
CA VAL A 146 -8.75 4.03 -11.62
C VAL A 146 -9.43 2.88 -12.32
N GLU A 147 -10.73 3.00 -12.64
CA GLU A 147 -11.47 1.99 -13.39
C GLU A 147 -10.82 1.70 -14.75
N ARG A 148 -10.49 2.75 -15.53
CA ARG A 148 -9.76 2.57 -16.80
C ARG A 148 -8.39 1.93 -16.61
N SER A 149 -7.66 2.32 -15.58
CA SER A 149 -6.32 1.77 -15.28
C SER A 149 -6.41 0.28 -14.96
N VAL A 150 -7.42 -0.12 -14.18
CA VAL A 150 -7.65 -1.52 -13.78
C VAL A 150 -8.03 -2.39 -14.98
N GLU A 151 -8.95 -1.95 -15.84
CA GLU A 151 -9.29 -2.73 -17.04
C GLU A 151 -8.09 -2.88 -17.99
N ARG A 152 -7.26 -1.83 -18.13
CA ARG A 152 -6.02 -1.90 -18.91
C ARG A 152 -5.03 -2.90 -18.30
N LEU A 153 -4.89 -2.90 -16.98
CA LEU A 153 -3.98 -3.81 -16.29
C LEU A 153 -4.44 -5.28 -16.40
N ILE A 154 -5.74 -5.53 -16.26
CA ILE A 154 -6.31 -6.88 -16.47
C ILE A 154 -6.02 -7.35 -17.90
N ALA A 155 -6.18 -6.49 -18.90
CA ALA A 155 -5.86 -6.83 -20.28
C ALA A 155 -4.37 -7.07 -20.53
N ILE A 156 -3.46 -6.44 -19.76
CA ILE A 156 -2.01 -6.71 -19.83
C ILE A 156 -1.72 -8.12 -19.31
N TRP A 157 -2.18 -8.44 -18.10
CA TRP A 157 -1.95 -9.77 -17.50
C TRP A 157 -2.54 -10.91 -18.35
N GLN A 158 -3.74 -10.72 -18.90
CA GLN A 158 -4.35 -11.73 -19.79
C GLN A 158 -3.54 -11.98 -21.07
N ARG A 159 -2.79 -11.00 -21.57
CA ARG A 159 -1.94 -11.18 -22.75
C ARG A 159 -0.65 -11.90 -22.42
N GLU A 160 -0.10 -11.64 -21.24
CA GLU A 160 1.11 -12.30 -20.74
C GLU A 160 0.83 -13.80 -20.45
N GLU A 161 -0.31 -14.11 -19.82
CA GLU A 161 -0.77 -15.50 -19.56
C GLU A 161 -0.98 -16.34 -20.84
N VAL A 162 -1.18 -15.72 -22.00
CA VAL A 162 -1.41 -16.41 -23.30
C VAL A 162 -0.08 -16.64 -24.06
N LEU A 163 0.99 -15.96 -23.67
CA LEU A 163 2.30 -16.03 -24.31
C LEU A 163 3.28 -17.00 -23.62
N GLU A 164 2.92 -17.49 -22.44
CA GLU A 164 3.61 -18.56 -21.69
C GLU A 164 2.98 -19.95 -21.95
#